data_AF-A0A422NJF2-F1
#
_entry.id   AF-A0A422NJF2-F1
#
_cell.length_a   1.000
_cell.length_b   1.000
_cell.length_c   1.000
_cell.angle_alpha   90.00
_cell.angle_beta   90.00
_cell.angle_gamma   90.00
#
_symmetry.space_group_name_H-M   'P 1'
#
loop_
_entity.id
_entity.type
_entity.pdbx_description
1 polymer ?
#
loop_
_entity_poly.entity_id
_entity_poly.type
_entity_poly.pdbx_seq_one_letter_code
_entity_poly.pdbx_strand_id
1 'polypeptide(L)'
;MRWALTRHRIKPPELLRALHRYRQVISAQSALWLSRTQARAYYRLQCHGGISVKADLFGERNIFYLMEYTSRERKTLLMMQPLPVKNVNRWMLLTTSASGSLSWTAATLDQYAHASLFASGENIFETVLLVDAKVAVPSSPSQSAFVLNAQETSNPFLIDDSLHHTHFATGAPFSHVVGSSLSTLWSQFRYTSLKWLPESGMNDIKGGISVLSGQTPHRVFHFEPVDLVHLRQTSHEYQQATLHSTPRWALLRSLKETLIFSEGRWLTWREMNLDEDLKTRRDRVTTDMLRAPHLPFSFNTLSAGLPYQLWCPCDHTFIYTGLPRRRYIVYTMFFYNSSQLGA
;
A
#
# COMPACT_ATOMS: atom_id res chain seq x y z
N MET A 1 5.69 10.66 10.23
CA MET A 1 5.39 10.57 8.79
C MET A 1 5.33 11.98 8.18
N ARG A 2 6.42 12.52 7.62
CA ARG A 2 6.48 13.92 7.11
C ARG A 2 7.27 14.08 5.79
N TRP A 3 7.49 12.99 5.05
CA TRP A 3 8.49 12.97 3.98
C TRP A 3 7.89 13.22 2.57
N ALA A 4 6.60 13.52 2.47
CA ALA A 4 5.89 13.97 1.26
C ALA A 4 6.24 15.42 0.87
N LEU A 5 7.53 15.74 0.78
CA LEU A 5 8.06 17.10 0.95
C LEU A 5 8.07 18.00 -0.28
N THR A 6 7.55 17.56 -1.42
CA THR A 6 7.65 18.38 -2.64
C THR A 6 6.47 19.32 -2.85
N ARG A 7 5.32 19.08 -2.21
CA ARG A 7 4.10 19.89 -2.40
C ARG A 7 4.31 21.39 -2.16
N HIS A 8 5.34 21.77 -1.39
CA HIS A 8 5.63 23.16 -1.01
C HIS A 8 7.05 23.64 -1.32
N ARG A 9 7.88 22.83 -2.00
CA ARG A 9 9.31 23.18 -2.23
C ARG A 9 9.66 23.62 -3.64
N ILE A 10 8.82 23.26 -4.61
CA ILE A 10 9.00 23.70 -6.00
C ILE A 10 8.45 25.11 -6.11
N LYS A 11 9.32 26.09 -5.85
CA LYS A 11 8.99 27.52 -5.89
C LYS A 11 9.03 28.12 -7.30
N PRO A 12 9.94 27.70 -8.21
CA PRO A 12 10.08 28.41 -9.48
C PRO A 12 8.86 28.24 -10.40
N PRO A 13 8.26 29.34 -10.91
CA PRO A 13 7.01 29.31 -11.67
C PRO A 13 7.15 28.63 -13.03
N GLU A 14 8.34 28.66 -13.64
CA GLU A 14 8.63 27.93 -14.89
C GLU A 14 8.60 26.42 -14.69
N LEU A 15 9.21 25.95 -13.60
CA LEU A 15 9.19 24.54 -13.23
C LEU A 15 7.76 24.08 -12.91
N LEU A 16 7.02 24.86 -12.13
CA LEU A 16 5.60 24.57 -11.85
C LEU A 16 4.77 24.46 -13.13
N ARG A 17 4.98 25.36 -14.10
CA ARG A 17 4.31 25.30 -15.42
C ARG A 17 4.71 24.06 -16.22
N ALA A 18 5.98 23.64 -16.17
CA ALA A 18 6.44 22.42 -16.84
C ALA A 18 5.80 21.17 -16.22
N LEU A 19 5.83 21.07 -14.89
CA LEU A 19 5.21 19.97 -14.15
C LEU A 19 3.69 19.92 -14.36
N HIS A 20 3.02 21.08 -14.36
CA HIS A 20 1.59 21.16 -14.61
C HIS A 20 1.23 20.69 -16.03
N ARG A 21 1.97 21.13 -17.06
CA ARG A 21 1.78 20.65 -18.43
C ARG A 21 1.97 19.14 -18.52
N TYR A 22 3.03 18.61 -17.90
CA TYR A 22 3.28 17.18 -17.89
C TYR A 22 2.15 16.40 -17.21
N ARG A 23 1.70 16.86 -16.04
CA ARG A 23 0.52 16.29 -15.33
C ARG A 23 -0.72 16.26 -16.21
N GLN A 24 -1.00 17.32 -16.97
CA GLN A 24 -2.13 17.35 -17.90
C GLN A 24 -1.97 16.34 -19.05
N VAL A 25 -0.77 16.24 -19.64
CA VAL A 25 -0.47 15.29 -20.72
C VAL A 25 -0.72 13.85 -20.28
N ILE A 26 -0.29 13.48 -19.07
CA ILE A 26 -0.50 12.13 -18.53
C ILE A 26 -1.86 11.97 -17.83
N SER A 27 -2.70 13.01 -17.82
CA SER A 27 -3.98 13.05 -17.09
C SER A 27 -3.86 12.64 -15.61
N ALA A 28 -2.76 13.03 -14.95
CA ALA A 28 -2.51 12.70 -13.55
C ALA A 28 -3.35 13.55 -12.59
N GLN A 29 -3.88 12.88 -11.57
CA GLN A 29 -4.64 13.45 -10.46
C GLN A 29 -3.70 14.03 -9.40
N SER A 30 -2.59 13.34 -9.12
CA SER A 30 -1.66 13.75 -8.09
C SER A 30 -0.95 15.06 -8.39
N ALA A 31 -0.84 15.89 -7.35
CA ALA A 31 -0.02 17.09 -7.34
C ALA A 31 1.35 16.87 -6.66
N LEU A 32 1.59 15.66 -6.13
CA LEU A 32 2.84 15.30 -5.48
C LEU A 32 3.88 14.84 -6.52
N TRP A 33 5.07 15.40 -6.42
CA TRP A 33 6.21 15.07 -7.29
C TRP A 33 7.32 14.42 -6.48
N LEU A 34 8.05 13.47 -7.03
CA LEU A 34 9.08 12.73 -6.31
C LEU A 34 10.34 12.66 -7.16
N SER A 35 11.49 12.58 -6.51
CA SER A 35 12.71 12.17 -7.21
C SER A 35 12.76 10.66 -7.38
N ARG A 36 13.51 10.19 -8.38
CA ARG A 36 13.75 8.76 -8.59
C ARG A 36 14.38 8.09 -7.36
N THR A 37 15.30 8.79 -6.68
CA THR A 37 15.93 8.29 -5.45
C THR A 37 14.92 8.13 -4.33
N GLN A 38 14.03 9.10 -4.13
CA GLN A 38 12.97 9.01 -3.12
C GLN A 38 12.05 7.82 -3.40
N ALA A 39 11.56 7.69 -4.63
CA ALA A 39 10.65 6.60 -5.02
C ALA A 39 11.28 5.21 -4.90
N ARG A 40 12.52 5.03 -5.36
CA ARG A 40 13.17 3.70 -5.41
C ARG A 40 13.82 3.29 -4.09
N ALA A 41 14.66 4.15 -3.52
CA ALA A 41 15.49 3.75 -2.38
C ALA A 41 14.70 3.67 -1.06
N TYR A 42 13.61 4.43 -0.92
CA TYR A 42 12.86 4.52 0.34
C TYR A 42 11.52 3.83 0.32
N TYR A 43 10.84 3.84 -0.83
CA TYR A 43 9.52 3.24 -0.97
C TYR A 43 9.54 1.93 -1.77
N ARG A 44 10.70 1.53 -2.32
CA ARG A 44 10.86 0.33 -3.17
C ARG A 44 9.86 0.30 -4.33
N LEU A 45 9.52 1.46 -4.86
CA LEU A 45 8.51 1.60 -5.91
C LEU A 45 9.14 1.39 -7.28
N GLN A 46 8.37 0.76 -8.16
CA GLN A 46 8.65 0.79 -9.59
C GLN A 46 8.24 2.16 -10.12
N CYS A 47 9.16 2.84 -10.80
CA CYS A 47 8.91 4.11 -11.50
C CYS A 47 8.63 3.80 -12.97
N HIS A 48 7.52 4.30 -13.50
CA HIS A 48 7.04 3.97 -14.86
C HIS A 48 7.13 5.13 -15.84
N GLY A 49 7.43 6.34 -15.35
CA GLY A 49 7.50 7.55 -16.14
C GLY A 49 8.35 8.61 -15.46
N GLY A 50 7.95 9.86 -15.64
CA GLY A 50 8.65 11.05 -15.19
C GLY A 50 9.28 11.85 -16.31
N ILE A 51 9.78 13.03 -15.94
CA ILE A 51 10.33 14.03 -16.82
C ILE A 51 11.72 14.45 -16.34
N SER A 52 12.62 14.64 -17.31
CA SER A 52 13.90 15.30 -17.06
C SER A 52 13.71 16.81 -17.15
N VAL A 53 14.07 17.50 -16.08
CA VAL A 53 14.01 18.96 -15.99
C VAL A 53 15.41 19.50 -15.71
N LYS A 54 15.71 20.70 -16.24
CA LYS A 54 17.00 21.33 -16.00
C LYS A 54 17.20 21.63 -14.51
N ALA A 55 18.41 21.40 -14.01
CA ALA A 55 18.70 21.49 -12.57
C ALA A 55 18.63 22.93 -12.03
N ASP A 56 18.96 23.93 -12.86
CA ASP A 56 18.88 25.36 -12.56
C ASP A 56 17.45 25.82 -12.18
N LEU A 57 16.43 25.16 -12.72
CA LEU A 57 15.02 25.40 -12.39
C LEU A 57 14.65 25.10 -10.93
N PHE A 58 15.52 24.47 -10.15
CA PHE A 58 15.31 24.22 -8.72
C PHE A 58 16.05 25.23 -7.82
N GLY A 59 16.78 26.18 -8.42
CA GLY A 59 17.63 27.14 -7.71
C GLY A 59 19.06 26.63 -7.50
N GLU A 60 19.84 27.39 -6.73
CA GLU A 60 21.24 27.06 -6.44
C GLU A 60 21.36 25.80 -5.58
N ARG A 61 22.26 24.91 -6.02
CA ARG A 61 22.56 23.66 -5.32
C ARG A 61 23.64 23.90 -4.28
N ASN A 62 23.25 23.84 -3.01
CA ASN A 62 24.17 24.05 -1.89
C ASN A 62 24.60 22.75 -1.19
N ILE A 63 24.01 21.61 -1.56
CA ILE A 63 24.29 20.31 -0.96
C ILE A 63 24.26 19.24 -2.04
N PHE A 64 25.25 18.35 -1.98
CA PHE A 64 25.48 17.27 -2.94
C PHE A 64 25.50 15.93 -2.24
N TYR A 65 25.08 14.87 -2.92
CA TYR A 65 25.39 13.52 -2.48
C TYR A 65 26.90 13.29 -2.63
N LEU A 66 27.52 12.61 -1.66
CA LEU A 66 28.92 12.23 -1.79
C LEU A 66 29.17 11.41 -3.07
N MET A 67 28.18 10.65 -3.51
CA MET A 67 28.24 9.85 -4.75
C MET A 67 28.27 10.67 -6.04
N GLU A 68 27.96 11.97 -6.01
CA GLU A 68 28.10 12.87 -7.17
C GLU A 68 29.56 13.28 -7.42
N TYR A 69 30.46 12.94 -6.49
CA TYR A 69 31.89 13.17 -6.63
C TYR A 69 32.58 11.94 -7.25
N THR A 70 33.63 12.18 -8.02
CA THR A 70 34.48 11.12 -8.58
C THR A 70 35.06 10.25 -7.46
N SER A 71 35.45 9.01 -7.76
CA SER A 71 36.05 8.11 -6.75
C SER A 71 37.27 8.73 -6.05
N ARG A 72 38.06 9.55 -6.77
CA ARG A 72 39.22 10.26 -6.21
C ARG A 72 38.78 11.34 -5.22
N GLU A 73 37.84 12.20 -5.59
CA GLU A 73 37.32 13.26 -4.73
C GLU A 73 36.62 12.69 -3.48
N ARG A 74 35.83 11.63 -3.64
CA ARG A 74 35.20 10.93 -2.52
C ARG A 74 36.23 10.42 -1.51
N LYS A 75 37.30 9.80 -2.01
CA LYS A 75 38.40 9.34 -1.16
C LYS A 75 39.08 10.51 -0.45
N THR A 76 39.35 11.60 -1.16
CA THR A 76 39.93 12.82 -0.57
C THR A 76 39.06 13.39 0.54
N LEU A 77 37.74 13.53 0.30
CA LEU A 77 36.78 14.02 1.29
C LEU A 77 36.74 13.16 2.56
N LEU A 78 36.69 11.83 2.39
CA LEU A 78 36.68 10.88 3.51
C LEU A 78 38.02 10.82 4.26
N MET A 79 39.14 11.14 3.60
CA MET A 79 40.45 11.26 4.24
C MET A 79 40.60 12.58 5.00
N MET A 80 40.02 13.67 4.48
CA MET A 80 40.02 14.98 5.16
C MET A 80 39.22 14.94 6.46
N GLN A 81 38.07 14.26 6.44
CA GLN A 81 37.25 14.06 7.62
C GLN A 81 36.66 12.64 7.61
N PRO A 82 37.21 11.69 8.40
CA PRO A 82 36.69 10.34 8.46
C PRO A 82 35.29 10.32 9.07
N LEU A 83 34.50 9.32 8.66
CA LEU A 83 33.16 9.11 9.19
C LEU A 83 33.22 8.82 10.70
N PRO A 84 32.32 9.39 11.50
CA PRO A 84 32.28 9.11 12.93
C PRO A 84 31.93 7.63 13.16
N VAL A 85 32.76 6.93 13.94
CA VAL A 85 32.57 5.50 14.27
C VAL A 85 31.41 5.29 15.24
N LYS A 86 31.01 6.33 15.97
CA LYS A 86 29.89 6.34 16.93
C LYS A 86 28.84 7.35 16.48
N ASN A 87 27.55 7.01 16.61
CA ASN A 87 26.40 7.87 16.30
C ASN A 87 26.24 8.25 14.82
N VAL A 88 26.26 7.27 13.93
CA VAL A 88 25.92 7.50 12.53
C VAL A 88 24.40 7.69 12.41
N ASN A 89 23.97 8.92 12.16
CA ASN A 89 22.58 9.18 11.82
C ASN A 89 22.29 8.66 10.41
N ARG A 90 21.00 8.43 10.12
CA ARG A 90 20.55 8.00 8.78
C ARG A 90 21.07 8.91 7.66
N TRP A 91 21.18 10.21 7.94
CA TRP A 91 21.72 11.20 7.01
C TRP A 91 22.79 12.04 7.68
N MET A 92 23.98 12.05 7.09
CA MET A 92 25.12 12.81 7.57
C MET A 92 25.50 13.87 6.53
N LEU A 93 25.83 15.08 6.99
CA LEU A 93 26.29 16.20 6.19
C LEU A 93 27.71 16.55 6.60
N LEU A 94 28.63 16.54 5.64
CA LEU A 94 29.95 17.13 5.79
C LEU A 94 29.83 18.63 5.55
N THR A 95 30.11 19.42 6.58
CA THR A 95 30.00 20.89 6.54
C THR A 95 31.15 21.52 7.34
N THR A 96 31.32 22.83 7.20
CA THR A 96 32.23 23.62 8.03
C THR A 96 31.53 24.04 9.32
N SER A 97 32.18 23.76 10.45
CA SER A 97 31.72 24.23 11.76
C SER A 97 31.93 25.74 11.90
N ALA A 98 31.36 26.34 12.96
CA ALA A 98 31.55 27.75 13.26
C ALA A 98 33.03 28.13 13.50
N SER A 99 33.89 27.17 13.87
CA SER A 99 35.33 27.37 14.00
C SER A 99 36.11 27.16 12.70
N GLY A 100 35.42 26.91 11.58
CA GLY A 100 36.01 26.69 10.26
C GLY A 100 36.53 25.27 10.04
N SER A 101 36.44 24.37 11.03
CA SER A 101 36.84 22.97 10.90
C SER A 101 35.79 22.14 10.15
N LEU A 102 36.23 21.13 9.40
CA LEU A 102 35.32 20.17 8.77
C LEU A 102 34.73 19.24 9.80
N SER A 103 33.43 18.97 9.70
CA SER A 103 32.76 18.05 10.62
C SER A 103 31.57 17.35 9.95
N TRP A 104 31.34 16.11 10.36
CA TRP A 104 30.12 15.37 10.03
C TRP A 104 29.04 15.69 11.04
N THR A 105 27.90 16.18 10.56
CA THR A 105 26.73 16.54 11.38
C THR A 105 25.48 15.83 10.87
N ALA A 106 24.42 15.77 11.68
CA ALA A 106 23.15 15.23 11.21
C ALA A 106 22.55 16.17 10.16
N ALA A 107 22.25 15.64 8.97
CA ALA A 107 21.58 16.42 7.94
C ALA A 107 20.11 16.62 8.29
N THR A 108 19.57 17.81 8.05
CA THR A 108 18.13 18.04 8.14
C THR A 108 17.39 17.31 7.03
N LEU A 109 16.11 17.02 7.27
CA LEU A 109 15.20 16.46 6.28
C LEU A 109 15.13 17.30 5.00
N ASP A 110 15.27 18.62 5.14
CA ASP A 110 15.18 19.57 4.04
C ASP A 110 16.38 19.46 3.10
N GLN A 111 17.57 19.43 3.70
CA GLN A 111 18.84 19.26 3.02
C GLN A 111 18.91 17.92 2.29
N TYR A 112 18.53 16.84 2.98
CA TYR A 112 18.45 15.51 2.39
C TYR A 112 17.51 15.46 1.19
N ALA A 113 16.27 15.97 1.35
CA ALA A 113 15.29 15.88 0.29
C ALA A 113 15.65 16.77 -0.91
N HIS A 114 16.28 17.93 -0.71
CA HIS A 114 16.77 18.74 -1.82
C HIS A 114 17.90 18.04 -2.59
N ALA A 115 18.89 17.49 -1.89
CA ALA A 115 19.97 16.73 -2.52
C ALA A 115 19.44 15.50 -3.27
N SER A 116 18.40 14.85 -2.75
CA SER A 116 17.84 13.62 -3.33
C SER A 116 17.14 13.83 -4.68
N LEU A 117 16.83 15.08 -5.05
CA LEU A 117 16.28 15.42 -6.37
C LEU A 117 17.25 15.10 -7.51
N PHE A 118 18.56 15.16 -7.22
CA PHE A 118 19.63 15.06 -8.22
C PHE A 118 20.41 13.75 -8.13
N ALA A 119 20.15 12.92 -7.12
CA ALA A 119 20.85 11.66 -6.95
C ALA A 119 20.46 10.64 -8.04
N SER A 120 21.43 9.86 -8.52
CA SER A 120 21.22 8.80 -9.52
C SER A 120 20.39 7.63 -8.98
N GLY A 121 20.26 7.52 -7.65
CA GLY A 121 19.51 6.46 -6.97
C GLY A 121 20.24 5.12 -6.90
N GLU A 122 21.53 5.07 -7.23
CA GLU A 122 22.30 3.82 -7.36
C GLU A 122 22.84 3.24 -6.04
N ASN A 123 22.51 3.79 -4.87
CA ASN A 123 23.07 3.28 -3.61
C ASN A 123 22.04 3.20 -2.49
N ILE A 124 21.78 1.96 -2.06
CA ILE A 124 20.96 1.59 -0.90
C ILE A 124 21.91 1.44 0.30
N PHE A 125 22.50 2.54 0.76
CA PHE A 125 23.23 2.52 2.03
C PHE A 125 22.27 2.86 3.18
N GLU A 126 22.47 2.23 4.34
CA GLU A 126 21.74 2.57 5.58
C GLU A 126 21.99 4.03 5.98
N THR A 127 23.17 4.56 5.63
CA THR A 127 23.58 5.94 5.85
C THR A 127 23.76 6.68 4.52
N VAL A 128 23.11 7.84 4.39
CA VAL A 128 23.32 8.77 3.27
C VAL A 128 24.33 9.83 3.66
N LEU A 129 25.35 10.00 2.82
CA LEU A 129 26.39 11.00 3.02
C LEU A 129 26.19 12.17 2.05
N LEU A 130 26.07 13.36 2.61
CA LEU A 130 25.88 14.62 1.92
C LEU A 130 27.11 15.52 2.15
N VAL A 131 27.38 16.42 1.22
CA VAL A 131 28.49 17.36 1.25
C VAL A 131 27.95 18.77 1.00
N ASP A 132 28.28 19.70 1.88
CA ASP A 132 28.00 21.13 1.71
C ASP A 132 28.87 21.70 0.58
N ALA A 133 28.27 22.51 -0.30
CA ALA A 133 28.95 23.17 -1.40
C ALA A 133 30.19 23.96 -0.97
N LYS A 134 30.21 24.47 0.27
CA LYS A 134 31.33 25.23 0.84
C LYS A 134 32.55 24.38 1.15
N VAL A 135 32.42 23.06 1.22
CA VAL A 135 33.51 22.15 1.63
C VAL A 135 34.33 21.67 0.45
N ALA A 136 33.70 21.30 -0.68
CA ALA A 136 34.42 20.74 -1.81
C ALA A 136 33.78 21.11 -3.16
N VAL A 137 34.57 21.80 -3.98
CA VAL A 137 34.29 22.16 -5.39
C VAL A 137 35.48 21.69 -6.24
N PRO A 138 35.30 21.16 -7.47
CA PRO A 138 34.06 21.06 -8.23
C PRO A 138 33.47 19.65 -8.22
N SER A 139 32.20 19.55 -7.86
CA SER A 139 31.38 18.43 -8.30
C SER A 139 31.23 18.46 -9.83
N SER A 140 30.93 17.32 -10.45
CA SER A 140 30.28 17.30 -11.77
C SER A 140 28.78 17.17 -11.52
N PRO A 141 28.09 18.22 -11.02
CA PRO A 141 26.72 18.10 -10.61
C PRO A 141 25.86 17.72 -11.81
N SER A 142 24.87 16.85 -11.59
CA SER A 142 23.90 16.56 -12.64
C SER A 142 23.25 17.86 -13.12
N GLN A 143 23.30 18.09 -14.44
CA GLN A 143 22.67 19.24 -15.09
C GLN A 143 21.15 19.07 -15.22
N SER A 144 20.64 17.90 -14.89
CA SER A 144 19.21 17.59 -14.91
C SER A 144 18.77 16.87 -13.64
N ALA A 145 17.52 17.09 -13.25
CA ALA A 145 16.84 16.30 -12.24
C ALA A 145 15.75 15.48 -12.90
N PHE A 146 15.64 14.21 -12.50
CA PHE A 146 14.55 13.34 -12.94
C PHE A 146 13.46 13.35 -11.88
N VAL A 147 12.32 13.95 -12.23
CA VAL A 147 11.16 14.06 -11.36
C VAL A 147 9.99 13.30 -11.94
N LEU A 148 9.25 12.63 -11.08
CA LEU A 148 8.09 11.83 -11.46
C LEU A 148 6.89 12.23 -10.61
N ASN A 149 5.70 12.18 -11.20
CA ASN A 149 4.47 12.33 -10.45
C ASN A 149 4.28 11.10 -9.55
N ALA A 150 3.67 11.28 -8.38
CA ALA A 150 3.42 10.16 -7.47
C ALA A 150 2.54 9.07 -8.13
N GLN A 151 1.63 9.45 -9.04
CA GLN A 151 0.82 8.54 -9.86
C GLN A 151 1.60 7.74 -10.90
N GLU A 152 2.89 8.02 -11.11
CA GLU A 152 3.75 7.26 -12.02
C GLU A 152 4.59 6.20 -11.28
N THR A 153 4.33 6.03 -9.99
CA THR A 153 4.96 5.00 -9.15
C THR A 153 3.98 3.88 -8.83
N SER A 154 4.43 2.64 -8.69
CA SER A 154 3.58 1.56 -8.18
C SER A 154 3.34 1.73 -6.68
N ASN A 155 2.36 2.50 -6.20
CA ASN A 155 2.32 2.79 -4.75
C ASN A 155 1.01 2.54 -3.97
N PRO A 156 1.02 1.57 -3.02
CA PRO A 156 0.03 1.43 -1.95
C PRO A 156 0.35 2.17 -0.62
N PHE A 157 1.48 2.87 -0.51
CA PHE A 157 2.00 3.54 0.70
C PHE A 157 2.44 5.01 0.48
N LEU A 158 2.15 5.61 -0.67
CA LEU A 158 2.40 7.02 -0.92
C LEU A 158 1.35 7.80 -0.14
N ILE A 159 1.79 8.67 0.76
CA ILE A 159 0.89 9.57 1.48
C ILE A 159 0.60 10.75 0.56
N ASP A 160 -0.29 10.51 -0.39
CA ASP A 160 -0.92 11.54 -1.20
C ASP A 160 -2.43 11.30 -1.15
N ASP A 161 -3.14 12.15 -0.43
CA ASP A 161 -4.59 12.02 -0.24
C ASP A 161 -5.37 12.13 -1.57
N SER A 162 -4.73 12.68 -2.62
CA SER A 162 -5.29 12.71 -3.97
C SER A 162 -5.10 11.41 -4.75
N LEU A 163 -4.23 10.49 -4.29
CA LEU A 163 -4.05 9.16 -4.87
C LEU A 163 -4.98 8.15 -4.19
N HIS A 164 -6.26 8.19 -4.57
CA HIS A 164 -7.21 7.14 -4.23
C HIS A 164 -7.92 6.64 -5.47
N HIS A 165 -8.24 5.35 -5.49
CA HIS A 165 -9.04 4.79 -6.57
C HIS A 165 -10.43 5.41 -6.50
N THR A 166 -10.84 6.06 -7.58
CA THR A 166 -12.15 6.72 -7.70
C THR A 166 -13.02 6.01 -8.70
N HIS A 167 -14.31 5.99 -8.41
CA HIS A 167 -15.33 5.56 -9.36
C HIS A 167 -15.30 6.49 -10.57
N PHE A 168 -15.20 5.91 -11.76
CA PHE A 168 -14.98 6.65 -13.00
C PHE A 168 -16.12 7.65 -13.28
N ALA A 169 -17.38 7.22 -13.14
CA ALA A 169 -18.54 8.07 -13.38
C ALA A 169 -18.83 9.10 -12.27
N THR A 170 -18.92 8.67 -11.01
CA THR A 170 -19.32 9.54 -9.89
C THR A 170 -18.16 10.34 -9.29
N GLY A 171 -16.90 9.96 -9.55
CA GLY A 171 -15.72 10.55 -8.93
C GLY A 171 -15.53 10.20 -7.45
N ALA A 172 -16.43 9.42 -6.85
CA ALA A 172 -16.36 9.06 -5.44
C ALA A 172 -15.20 8.08 -5.16
N PRO A 173 -14.52 8.16 -4.00
CA PRO A 173 -13.50 7.19 -3.63
C PRO A 173 -14.10 5.79 -3.41
N PHE A 174 -13.38 4.75 -3.82
CA PHE A 174 -13.69 3.37 -3.44
C PHE A 174 -13.32 3.09 -1.98
N SER A 175 -13.94 2.07 -1.38
CA SER A 175 -13.56 1.59 -0.04
C SER A 175 -12.10 1.15 0.00
N HIS A 176 -11.46 1.25 1.17
CA HIS A 176 -10.04 0.94 1.35
C HIS A 176 -9.65 -0.46 0.82
N VAL A 177 -10.48 -1.48 1.07
CA VAL A 177 -10.22 -2.85 0.62
C VAL A 177 -10.22 -2.95 -0.91
N VAL A 178 -11.20 -2.33 -1.58
CA VAL A 178 -11.26 -2.31 -3.04
C VAL A 178 -10.11 -1.50 -3.62
N GLY A 179 -9.86 -0.31 -3.05
CA GLY A 179 -8.74 0.54 -3.43
C GLY A 179 -7.40 -0.19 -3.35
N SER A 180 -7.12 -0.92 -2.27
CA SER A 180 -5.88 -1.69 -2.12
C SER A 180 -5.71 -2.76 -3.20
N SER A 181 -6.79 -3.47 -3.54
CA SER A 181 -6.79 -4.48 -4.61
C SER A 181 -6.58 -3.85 -5.99
N LEU A 182 -7.22 -2.71 -6.25
CA LEU A 182 -7.02 -1.94 -7.48
C LEU A 182 -5.60 -1.37 -7.58
N SER A 183 -4.97 -0.97 -6.47
CA SER A 183 -3.55 -0.57 -6.43
C SER A 183 -2.64 -1.73 -6.85
N THR A 184 -2.97 -2.95 -6.43
CA THR A 184 -2.22 -4.16 -6.81
C THR A 184 -2.33 -4.41 -8.31
N LEU A 185 -3.54 -4.38 -8.86
CA LEU A 185 -3.77 -4.52 -10.30
C LEU A 185 -3.05 -3.41 -11.09
N TRP A 186 -3.21 -2.17 -10.65
CA TRP A 186 -2.53 -1.02 -11.21
C TRP A 186 -1.01 -1.21 -11.29
N SER A 187 -0.38 -1.66 -10.20
CA SER A 187 1.06 -1.91 -10.16
C SER A 187 1.51 -3.01 -11.14
N GLN A 188 0.69 -4.04 -11.33
CA GLN A 188 1.01 -5.18 -12.20
C GLN A 188 0.90 -4.81 -13.68
N PHE A 189 -0.14 -4.05 -14.03
CA PHE A 189 -0.47 -3.73 -15.42
C PHE A 189 -0.04 -2.33 -15.86
N ARG A 190 0.59 -1.56 -14.97
CA ARG A 190 1.22 -0.26 -15.26
C ARG A 190 0.25 0.77 -15.82
N TYR A 191 -0.99 0.79 -15.33
CA TYR A 191 -1.92 1.86 -15.71
C TYR A 191 -1.39 3.21 -15.23
N THR A 192 -1.86 4.30 -15.82
CA THR A 192 -1.50 5.65 -15.38
C THR A 192 -2.66 6.36 -14.72
N SER A 193 -3.83 5.74 -14.56
CA SER A 193 -5.05 6.36 -14.04
C SER A 193 -5.61 5.64 -12.82
N LEU A 194 -6.14 6.43 -11.89
CA LEU A 194 -6.84 5.95 -10.68
C LEU A 194 -8.36 5.95 -10.82
N LYS A 195 -8.90 6.15 -12.03
CA LYS A 195 -10.33 6.06 -12.29
C LYS A 195 -10.70 4.66 -12.75
N TRP A 196 -11.64 4.04 -12.04
CA TRP A 196 -12.10 2.68 -12.29
C TRP A 196 -13.61 2.62 -12.33
N LEU A 197 -14.15 1.82 -13.23
CA LEU A 197 -15.58 1.59 -13.37
C LEU A 197 -15.90 0.13 -12.99
N PRO A 198 -16.82 -0.11 -12.04
CA PRO A 198 -17.36 -1.45 -11.82
C PRO A 198 -18.03 -1.96 -13.11
N GLU A 199 -17.83 -3.23 -13.47
CA GLU A 199 -18.48 -3.84 -14.63
C GLU A 199 -20.01 -3.69 -14.58
N SER A 200 -20.61 -3.85 -13.41
CA SER A 200 -22.04 -3.66 -13.18
C SER A 200 -22.52 -2.22 -13.48
N GLY A 201 -21.64 -1.22 -13.35
CA GLY A 201 -21.93 0.18 -13.62
C GLY A 201 -21.80 0.58 -15.09
N MET A 202 -21.47 -0.34 -15.99
CA MET A 202 -21.36 -0.06 -17.43
C MET A 202 -22.67 0.43 -18.05
N ASN A 203 -23.80 -0.11 -17.60
CA ASN A 203 -25.11 0.22 -18.14
C ASN A 203 -25.57 1.65 -17.75
N ASP A 204 -24.97 2.22 -16.72
CA ASP A 204 -25.37 3.52 -16.15
C ASP A 204 -24.59 4.70 -16.74
N ILE A 205 -23.62 4.45 -17.62
CA ILE A 205 -22.80 5.53 -18.18
C ILE A 205 -23.59 6.27 -19.27
N LYS A 206 -23.95 7.52 -18.97
CA LYS A 206 -24.46 8.47 -19.97
C LYS A 206 -23.28 9.09 -20.73
N GLY A 207 -23.33 9.10 -22.06
CA GLY A 207 -22.41 9.89 -22.90
C GLY A 207 -21.44 9.12 -23.80
N GLY A 208 -21.78 7.91 -24.28
CA GLY A 208 -21.03 7.24 -25.36
C GLY A 208 -19.79 6.45 -24.94
N ILE A 209 -19.47 6.43 -23.65
CA ILE A 209 -18.30 5.71 -23.13
C ILE A 209 -18.53 4.21 -23.25
N SER A 210 -17.59 3.50 -23.89
CA SER A 210 -17.66 2.07 -24.12
C SER A 210 -16.34 1.37 -23.82
N VAL A 211 -16.39 0.06 -23.60
CA VAL A 211 -15.19 -0.76 -23.46
C VAL A 211 -14.47 -0.82 -24.81
N LEU A 212 -13.18 -0.52 -24.82
CA LEU A 212 -12.35 -0.70 -26.01
C LEU A 212 -12.35 -2.17 -26.44
N SER A 213 -12.40 -2.41 -27.75
CA SER A 213 -12.47 -3.78 -28.30
C SER A 213 -11.34 -4.67 -27.74
N GLY A 214 -11.71 -5.87 -27.29
CA GLY A 214 -10.80 -6.87 -26.74
C GLY A 214 -10.39 -6.68 -25.27
N GLN A 215 -10.89 -5.65 -24.57
CA GLN A 215 -10.59 -5.45 -23.15
C GLN A 215 -11.52 -6.27 -22.24
N THR A 216 -10.94 -6.91 -21.23
CA THR A 216 -11.67 -7.66 -20.19
C THR A 216 -11.53 -6.97 -18.84
N PRO A 217 -12.55 -7.06 -17.97
CA PRO A 217 -12.49 -6.41 -16.68
C PRO A 217 -11.52 -7.14 -15.76
N HIS A 218 -10.86 -6.37 -14.90
CA HIS A 218 -9.99 -6.89 -13.87
C HIS A 218 -10.80 -7.46 -12.71
N ARG A 219 -10.46 -8.67 -12.29
CA ARG A 219 -11.07 -9.32 -11.12
C ARG A 219 -10.43 -8.83 -9.82
N VAL A 220 -11.26 -8.35 -8.90
CA VAL A 220 -10.92 -7.91 -7.55
C VAL A 220 -11.64 -8.77 -6.54
N PHE A 221 -10.93 -9.26 -5.53
CA PHE A 221 -11.52 -9.91 -4.37
C PHE A 221 -11.67 -8.90 -3.23
N HIS A 222 -12.88 -8.78 -2.71
CA HIS A 222 -13.18 -8.00 -1.51
C HIS A 222 -13.51 -8.95 -0.37
N PHE A 223 -12.79 -8.79 0.72
CA PHE A 223 -12.91 -9.62 1.92
C PHE A 223 -13.65 -8.82 2.98
N GLU A 224 -14.91 -9.15 3.22
CA GLU A 224 -15.72 -8.54 4.27
C GLU A 224 -15.54 -9.33 5.56
N PRO A 225 -14.97 -8.74 6.63
CA PRO A 225 -14.78 -9.43 7.90
C PRO A 225 -16.12 -9.73 8.57
N VAL A 226 -16.27 -10.97 9.03
CA VAL A 226 -17.40 -11.40 9.87
C VAL A 226 -16.82 -12.06 11.11
N ASP A 227 -17.13 -11.47 12.27
CA ASP A 227 -16.76 -12.02 13.56
C ASP A 227 -17.88 -12.96 14.03
N LEU A 228 -17.52 -14.22 14.28
CA LEU A 228 -18.48 -15.28 14.60
C LEU A 228 -18.18 -15.86 15.97
N VAL A 229 -19.23 -16.07 16.76
CA VAL A 229 -19.15 -16.80 18.02
C VAL A 229 -20.02 -18.03 17.97
N HIS A 230 -19.54 -19.11 18.56
CA HIS A 230 -20.33 -20.31 18.73
C HIS A 230 -21.47 -20.02 19.71
N LEU A 231 -22.65 -20.61 19.51
CA LEU A 231 -23.82 -20.37 20.36
C LEU A 231 -23.52 -20.56 21.86
N ARG A 232 -22.70 -21.55 22.21
CA ARG A 232 -22.24 -21.80 23.60
C ARG A 232 -21.46 -20.66 24.25
N GLN A 233 -20.88 -19.77 23.46
CA GLN A 233 -20.15 -18.61 23.95
C GLN A 233 -21.09 -17.49 24.38
N THR A 234 -22.38 -17.56 24.07
CA THR A 234 -23.37 -16.51 24.34
C THR A 234 -24.04 -16.70 25.71
N SER A 235 -24.81 -15.72 26.20
CA SER A 235 -25.55 -15.85 27.46
C SER A 235 -26.58 -16.99 27.40
N HIS A 236 -26.88 -17.60 28.54
CA HIS A 236 -27.83 -18.71 28.62
C HIS A 236 -29.22 -18.34 28.05
N GLU A 237 -29.70 -17.12 28.33
CA GLU A 237 -30.95 -16.59 27.79
C GLU A 237 -30.94 -16.52 26.26
N TYR A 238 -29.84 -16.03 25.67
CA TYR A 238 -29.68 -15.97 24.22
C TYR A 238 -29.61 -17.36 23.59
N GLN A 239 -28.93 -18.31 24.24
CA GLN A 239 -28.88 -19.71 23.80
C GLN A 239 -30.28 -20.31 23.73
N GLN A 240 -31.08 -20.15 24.78
CA GLN A 240 -32.46 -20.65 24.83
C GLN A 240 -33.32 -20.00 23.74
N ALA A 241 -33.29 -18.68 23.64
CA ALA A 241 -34.07 -17.94 22.65
C ALA A 241 -33.72 -18.39 21.22
N THR A 242 -32.44 -18.50 20.90
CA THR A 242 -31.96 -18.93 19.58
C THR A 242 -32.39 -20.36 19.29
N LEU A 243 -32.23 -21.30 20.23
CA LEU A 243 -32.64 -22.69 20.02
C LEU A 243 -34.15 -22.83 19.83
N HIS A 244 -34.96 -22.03 20.54
CA HIS A 244 -36.42 -22.02 20.38
C HIS A 244 -36.88 -21.42 19.05
N SER A 245 -36.19 -20.39 18.54
CA SER A 245 -36.52 -19.76 17.27
C SER A 245 -35.93 -20.48 16.06
N THR A 246 -34.96 -21.37 16.26
CA THR A 246 -34.28 -22.08 15.17
C THR A 246 -35.19 -23.16 14.57
N PRO A 247 -35.40 -23.17 13.25
CA PRO A 247 -36.18 -24.21 12.59
C PRO A 247 -35.59 -25.61 12.82
N ARG A 248 -36.45 -26.63 12.96
CA ARG A 248 -36.04 -28.03 13.22
C ARG A 248 -34.99 -28.55 12.22
N TRP A 249 -35.11 -28.18 10.94
CA TRP A 249 -34.16 -28.61 9.92
C TRP A 249 -32.74 -28.07 10.18
N ALA A 250 -32.62 -26.83 10.67
CA ALA A 250 -31.33 -26.20 10.96
C ALA A 250 -30.71 -26.84 12.21
N LEU A 251 -31.51 -27.12 13.25
CA LEU A 251 -31.06 -27.88 14.41
C LEU A 251 -30.50 -29.24 14.00
N LEU A 252 -31.24 -30.02 13.19
CA LEU A 252 -30.78 -31.34 12.73
C LEU A 252 -29.53 -31.27 11.86
N ARG A 253 -29.44 -30.29 10.97
CA ARG A 253 -28.29 -30.09 10.08
C ARG A 253 -27.05 -29.62 10.84
N SER A 254 -27.21 -28.77 11.85
CA SER A 254 -26.13 -28.30 12.73
C SER A 254 -25.47 -29.42 13.56
N LEU A 255 -26.08 -30.59 13.65
CA LEU A 255 -25.46 -31.77 14.26
C LEU A 255 -24.31 -32.35 13.41
N LYS A 256 -24.29 -32.05 12.11
CA LYS A 256 -23.36 -32.64 11.15
C LYS A 256 -22.37 -31.61 10.59
N GLU A 257 -22.79 -30.36 10.46
CA GLU A 257 -21.96 -29.30 9.89
C GLU A 257 -22.26 -27.95 10.53
N THR A 258 -21.35 -27.01 10.37
CA THR A 258 -21.52 -25.66 10.90
C THR A 258 -22.60 -24.89 10.14
N LEU A 259 -23.54 -24.30 10.88
CA LEU A 259 -24.51 -23.34 10.37
C LEU A 259 -24.33 -21.98 11.06
N ILE A 260 -24.45 -20.93 10.26
CA ILE A 260 -24.27 -19.54 10.66
C ILE A 260 -25.58 -18.81 10.41
N PHE A 261 -26.05 -18.08 11.41
CA PHE A 261 -27.23 -17.25 11.25
C PHE A 261 -26.85 -15.89 10.65
N SER A 262 -27.23 -15.63 9.41
CA SER A 262 -26.95 -14.35 8.73
C SER A 262 -28.18 -13.88 7.98
N GLU A 263 -28.50 -12.58 8.07
CA GLU A 263 -29.62 -11.95 7.36
C GLU A 263 -30.97 -12.70 7.52
N GLY A 264 -31.23 -13.24 8.72
CA GLY A 264 -32.46 -13.99 9.01
C GLY A 264 -32.49 -15.43 8.47
N ARG A 265 -31.38 -15.95 7.96
CA ARG A 265 -31.27 -17.30 7.39
C ARG A 265 -30.14 -18.09 8.04
N TRP A 266 -30.29 -19.40 8.07
CA TRP A 266 -29.22 -20.33 8.47
C TRP A 266 -28.47 -20.80 7.22
N LEU A 267 -27.19 -20.47 7.16
CA LEU A 267 -26.32 -20.71 6.01
C LEU A 267 -25.11 -21.52 6.43
N THR A 268 -24.62 -22.38 5.55
CA THR A 268 -23.32 -23.04 5.69
C THR A 268 -22.18 -22.10 5.33
N TRP A 269 -20.94 -22.46 5.69
CA TRP A 269 -19.73 -21.76 5.26
C TRP A 269 -19.70 -21.52 3.74
N ARG A 270 -20.07 -22.54 2.95
CA ARG A 270 -20.08 -22.49 1.49
C ARG A 270 -21.14 -21.52 0.95
N GLU A 271 -22.34 -21.56 1.52
CA GLU A 271 -23.44 -20.67 1.09
C GLU A 271 -23.14 -19.19 1.38
N MET A 272 -22.34 -18.91 2.42
CA MET A 272 -21.88 -17.55 2.73
C MET A 272 -20.62 -17.14 1.98
N ASN A 273 -20.04 -17.99 1.11
CA ASN A 273 -18.70 -17.77 0.54
C ASN A 273 -17.66 -17.38 1.59
N LEU A 274 -17.80 -17.92 2.81
CA LEU A 274 -16.84 -17.71 3.87
C LEU A 274 -15.62 -18.54 3.56
N ASP A 275 -14.47 -17.91 3.67
CA ASP A 275 -13.21 -18.45 3.18
C ASP A 275 -12.85 -19.81 3.82
N GLU A 276 -13.16 -20.91 3.09
CA GLU A 276 -12.53 -22.23 3.27
C GLU A 276 -11.50 -22.52 2.16
N ASP A 277 -11.31 -21.62 1.17
CA ASP A 277 -10.59 -21.92 -0.09
C ASP A 277 -9.37 -21.04 -0.41
N LEU A 278 -8.93 -20.18 0.51
CA LEU A 278 -7.51 -19.79 0.59
C LEU A 278 -6.64 -20.86 1.26
N LYS A 279 -7.10 -22.12 1.33
CA LYS A 279 -6.19 -23.28 1.25
C LYS A 279 -5.54 -23.34 -0.14
N THR A 280 -4.57 -22.45 -0.32
CA THR A 280 -3.22 -22.88 -0.70
C THR A 280 -3.13 -23.87 -1.88
N ARG A 281 -3.49 -23.41 -3.08
CA ARG A 281 -2.76 -23.82 -4.29
C ARG A 281 -1.29 -23.32 -4.30
N ARG A 282 -0.88 -22.50 -3.31
CA ARG A 282 0.50 -22.00 -3.16
C ARG A 282 1.35 -22.65 -2.06
N ASP A 283 0.78 -23.35 -1.06
CA ASP A 283 1.57 -23.89 0.07
C ASP A 283 1.68 -25.42 0.13
N ARG A 284 1.43 -26.12 -0.99
CA ARG A 284 1.80 -27.55 -1.13
C ARG A 284 3.30 -27.80 -1.21
N VAL A 285 4.14 -26.76 -1.20
CA VAL A 285 5.61 -26.89 -1.25
C VAL A 285 6.29 -26.58 0.09
N THR A 286 5.60 -25.96 1.05
CA THR A 286 6.22 -25.47 2.29
C THR A 286 5.56 -25.95 3.59
N THR A 287 4.37 -26.55 3.53
CA THR A 287 3.67 -27.03 4.75
C THR A 287 3.84 -28.53 5.03
N ASP A 288 4.68 -29.24 4.26
CA ASP A 288 5.08 -30.62 4.57
C ASP A 288 6.27 -30.68 5.57
N MET A 289 6.82 -29.54 6.00
CA MET A 289 7.94 -29.50 6.96
C MET A 289 7.57 -29.14 8.40
N LEU A 290 6.28 -28.96 8.73
CA LEU A 290 5.83 -28.78 10.12
C LEU A 290 4.66 -29.72 10.44
N ARG A 291 4.87 -31.01 10.20
CA ARG A 291 4.14 -32.05 10.94
C ARG A 291 4.69 -32.10 12.37
N ALA A 292 4.02 -31.42 13.29
CA ALA A 292 4.02 -31.80 14.69
C ALA A 292 2.87 -32.83 14.92
N PRO A 293 3.07 -33.82 15.81
CA PRO A 293 2.42 -35.12 15.71
C PRO A 293 0.92 -35.03 15.97
N HIS A 294 0.19 -35.86 15.23
CA HIS A 294 -1.16 -36.28 15.51
C HIS A 294 -1.35 -36.49 17.02
N LEU A 295 -2.03 -35.56 17.70
CA LEU A 295 -2.61 -35.88 19.00
C LEU A 295 -3.77 -36.84 18.73
N PRO A 296 -3.80 -38.02 19.37
CA PRO A 296 -4.87 -38.97 19.16
C PRO A 296 -6.18 -38.36 19.64
N PHE A 297 -7.22 -38.57 18.84
CA PHE A 297 -8.60 -38.36 19.23
C PHE A 297 -8.87 -39.08 20.56
N SER A 298 -8.85 -38.33 21.65
CA SER A 298 -9.40 -38.75 22.94
C SER A 298 -10.93 -38.68 22.82
N PHE A 299 -11.52 -39.80 22.43
CA PHE A 299 -12.90 -40.10 22.79
C PHE A 299 -12.88 -40.42 24.29
N ASN A 300 -13.08 -39.41 25.15
CA ASN A 300 -13.63 -39.56 26.51
C ASN A 300 -13.62 -38.21 27.22
N THR A 301 -14.64 -37.41 26.93
CA THR A 301 -15.27 -36.48 27.88
C THR A 301 -16.59 -36.05 27.23
N LEU A 302 -17.64 -36.82 27.47
CA LEU A 302 -19.02 -36.39 27.20
C LEU A 302 -19.32 -35.23 28.14
N SER A 303 -19.03 -34.00 27.70
CA SER A 303 -19.68 -32.83 28.27
C SER A 303 -21.11 -32.84 27.75
N ALA A 304 -22.05 -33.17 28.64
CA ALA A 304 -23.48 -33.14 28.39
C ALA A 304 -23.92 -31.69 28.10
N GLY A 305 -23.83 -31.31 26.83
CA GLY A 305 -24.24 -30.02 26.31
C GLY A 305 -24.47 -30.18 24.81
N LEU A 306 -25.56 -29.62 24.30
CA LEU A 306 -26.12 -29.96 22.98
C LEU A 306 -25.07 -29.89 21.83
N PRO A 307 -25.03 -30.88 20.92
CA PRO A 307 -24.01 -31.02 19.86
C PRO A 307 -24.12 -30.02 18.69
N TYR A 308 -24.99 -29.01 18.78
CA TYR A 308 -25.28 -28.10 17.67
C TYR A 308 -24.09 -27.19 17.32
N GLN A 309 -23.64 -27.27 16.07
CA GLN A 309 -22.62 -26.40 15.47
C GLN A 309 -23.24 -25.10 14.94
N LEU A 310 -23.95 -24.36 15.81
CA LEU A 310 -24.58 -23.09 15.47
C LEU A 310 -23.66 -21.94 15.83
N TRP A 311 -23.46 -21.03 14.87
CA TRP A 311 -22.62 -19.85 15.01
C TRP A 311 -23.44 -18.61 14.70
N CYS A 312 -23.18 -17.55 15.46
CA CYS A 312 -23.87 -16.27 15.32
C CYS A 312 -22.84 -15.17 15.03
N PRO A 313 -23.17 -14.21 14.14
CA PRO A 313 -22.39 -12.99 14.01
C PRO A 313 -22.44 -12.23 15.33
N CYS A 314 -21.29 -11.71 15.73
CA CYS A 314 -21.17 -10.84 16.88
C CYS A 314 -20.61 -9.49 16.45
N ASP A 315 -21.15 -8.43 17.04
CA ASP A 315 -20.59 -7.09 16.97
C ASP A 315 -20.09 -6.66 18.37
N HIS A 316 -19.74 -5.38 18.51
CA HIS A 316 -19.27 -4.81 19.78
C HIS A 316 -20.37 -4.67 20.85
N THR A 317 -21.63 -4.92 20.51
CA THR A 317 -22.78 -4.84 21.42
C THR A 317 -23.24 -6.20 21.92
N PHE A 318 -22.75 -7.27 21.30
CA PHE A 318 -23.12 -8.64 21.61
C PHE A 318 -22.36 -9.17 22.84
N ILE A 319 -23.06 -9.70 23.85
CA ILE A 319 -22.45 -10.28 25.05
C ILE A 319 -22.08 -11.74 24.78
N TYR A 320 -20.78 -12.05 24.82
CA TYR A 320 -20.25 -13.40 24.65
C TYR A 320 -18.98 -13.63 25.49
N THR A 321 -18.53 -14.88 25.55
CA THR A 321 -17.37 -15.35 26.30
C THR A 321 -16.30 -15.92 25.37
N GLY A 322 -15.03 -15.67 25.69
CA GLY A 322 -13.90 -16.09 24.85
C GLY A 322 -13.67 -15.18 23.65
N LEU A 323 -12.81 -15.62 22.71
CA LEU A 323 -12.46 -14.86 21.52
C LEU A 323 -13.41 -15.19 20.36
N PRO A 324 -13.91 -14.17 19.62
CA PRO A 324 -14.68 -14.41 18.41
C PRO A 324 -13.76 -14.95 17.31
N ARG A 325 -14.31 -15.82 16.46
CA ARG A 325 -13.62 -16.35 15.30
C ARG A 325 -13.85 -15.43 14.12
N ARG A 326 -12.84 -14.62 13.78
CA ARG A 326 -12.87 -13.80 12.56
C ARG A 326 -12.79 -14.68 11.32
N ARG A 327 -13.71 -14.43 10.39
CA ARG A 327 -13.79 -15.01 9.06
C ARG A 327 -14.02 -13.90 8.04
N TYR A 328 -13.94 -14.22 6.75
CA TYR A 328 -14.14 -13.25 5.68
C TYR A 328 -15.09 -13.82 4.65
N ILE A 329 -16.13 -13.07 4.31
CA ILE A 329 -16.93 -13.32 3.12
C ILE A 329 -16.14 -12.82 1.93
N VAL A 330 -15.98 -13.67 0.91
CA VAL A 330 -15.24 -13.32 -0.30
C VAL A 330 -16.23 -12.90 -1.39
N TYR A 331 -16.22 -11.60 -1.71
CA TYR A 331 -16.92 -11.05 -2.86
C TYR A 331 -15.98 -10.95 -4.06
N THR A 332 -16.42 -11.50 -5.20
CA THR A 332 -15.74 -11.29 -6.47
C THR A 332 -16.37 -10.09 -7.17
N MET A 333 -15.57 -9.08 -7.48
CA MET A 333 -15.98 -7.90 -8.22
C MET A 333 -15.10 -7.70 -9.46
N PHE A 334 -15.63 -7.01 -10.45
CA PHE A 334 -14.98 -6.79 -11.73
C PHE A 334 -14.91 -5.30 -12.05
N PHE A 335 -13.76 -4.83 -12.52
CA PHE A 335 -13.51 -3.41 -12.76
C PHE A 335 -12.77 -3.17 -14.08
N TYR A 336 -13.19 -2.16 -14.83
CA TYR A 336 -12.41 -1.59 -15.91
C TYR A 336 -11.66 -0.36 -15.41
N ASN A 337 -10.39 -0.20 -15.78
CA ASN A 337 -9.69 1.08 -15.58
C ASN A 337 -9.95 2.02 -16.76
N SER A 338 -9.69 3.31 -16.59
CA SER A 338 -9.97 4.29 -17.64
C SER A 338 -9.18 4.10 -18.95
N SER A 339 -8.05 3.40 -18.97
CA SER A 339 -7.32 3.09 -20.22
C SER A 339 -8.01 2.00 -21.05
N GLN A 340 -8.97 1.28 -20.46
CA GLN A 340 -9.78 0.27 -21.14
C GLN A 340 -11.09 0.85 -21.69
N LEU A 341 -11.34 2.14 -21.47
CA LEU A 341 -12.58 2.84 -21.84
C LEU A 341 -12.30 3.83 -22.98
N GLY A 342 -13.14 3.83 -24.01
CA GLY A 342 -13.15 4.80 -25.11
C GLY A 342 -14.39 5.69 -25.03
N ALA A 343 -14.32 6.88 -25.62
CA ALA A 343 -15.44 7.82 -25.77
C ALA A 343 -15.96 7.83 -27.21
#